data_AF-A0A4V1UFS6-F1
#
_entry.id   AF-A0A4V1UFS6-F1
#
_cell.length_a   1.000
_cell.length_b   1.000
_cell.length_c   1.000
_cell.angle_alpha   90.00
_cell.angle_beta   90.00
_cell.angle_gamma   90.00
#
_symmetry.space_group_name_H-M   'P 1'
#
loop_
_entity.id
_entity.type
_entity.pdbx_description
1 polymer ?
#
loop_
_entity_poly.entity_id
_entity_poly.type
_entity_poly.pdbx_seq_one_letter_code
_entity_poly.pdbx_strand_id
1 'polypeptide(L)'
;DPLAGEGVVSARDQPPLIAVAQRPQVGYGKLSEGPLGYGYQWWLIPGADHAFTGEGIYGQFLMVNPALDLVMVKTSNWTGAWDAEMSEETFALFEALSEQVRAMPAQQPPTP
;
A
#
# COMPACT_ATOMS: atom_id res chain seq x y z
N ASP A 1 18.94 36.92 -9.71
CA ASP A 1 19.28 35.51 -9.98
C ASP A 1 18.05 34.66 -9.67
N PRO A 2 17.36 34.09 -10.68
CA PRO A 2 16.06 33.44 -10.50
C PRO A 2 16.15 31.95 -10.09
N LEU A 3 17.32 31.45 -9.66
CA LEU A 3 17.49 30.03 -9.32
C LEU A 3 17.39 29.69 -7.81
N ALA A 4 16.94 30.62 -6.97
CA ALA A 4 16.87 30.43 -5.52
C ALA A 4 15.56 29.80 -4.98
N GLY A 5 14.83 29.02 -5.80
CA GLY A 5 13.46 28.58 -5.47
C GLY A 5 13.15 27.08 -5.55
N GLU A 6 14.00 26.25 -6.13
CA GLU A 6 13.69 24.84 -6.35
C GLU A 6 14.44 23.98 -5.33
N GLY A 7 13.81 23.72 -4.18
CA GLY A 7 14.28 22.69 -3.26
C GLY A 7 14.35 21.36 -4.00
N VAL A 8 15.49 20.68 -3.94
CA VAL A 8 15.64 19.33 -4.47
C VAL A 8 14.71 18.42 -3.68
N VAL A 9 13.54 18.11 -4.25
CA VAL A 9 12.62 17.12 -3.71
C VAL A 9 13.33 15.77 -3.77
N SER A 10 13.54 15.14 -2.61
CA SER A 10 14.15 13.83 -2.56
C SER A 10 13.24 12.83 -3.29
N ALA A 11 13.81 11.83 -3.97
CA ALA A 11 13.02 10.74 -4.56
C ALA A 11 12.15 10.00 -3.52
N ARG A 12 12.47 10.15 -2.22
CA ARG A 12 11.66 9.64 -1.10
C ARG A 12 10.42 10.47 -0.80
N ASP A 13 10.36 11.72 -1.27
CA ASP A 13 9.25 12.64 -1.03
C ASP A 13 8.14 12.49 -2.08
N GLN A 14 8.37 11.68 -3.13
CA GLN A 14 7.37 11.34 -4.13
C GLN A 14 6.87 9.92 -3.91
N PRO A 15 5.58 9.64 -4.17
CA PRO A 15 5.09 8.28 -4.17
C PRO A 15 5.87 7.45 -5.21
N PRO A 16 6.26 6.21 -4.88
CA PRO A 16 6.89 5.36 -5.87
C PRO A 16 5.91 5.12 -7.03
N LEU A 17 6.42 5.02 -8.27
CA LEU A 17 5.58 4.88 -9.48
C LEU A 17 4.56 3.72 -9.38
N ILE A 18 4.92 2.68 -8.63
CA ILE A 18 4.10 1.51 -8.34
C ILE A 18 2.85 1.83 -7.52
N ALA A 19 2.90 2.89 -6.70
CA ALA A 19 1.83 3.30 -5.79
C ALA A 19 0.89 4.36 -6.41
N VAL A 20 1.00 4.63 -7.71
CA VAL A 20 0.23 5.65 -8.41
C VAL A 20 -0.55 5.04 -9.57
N ALA A 21 -1.85 5.35 -9.62
CA ALA A 21 -2.71 4.99 -10.74
C ALA A 21 -2.23 5.71 -12.01
N GLN A 22 -1.82 4.94 -13.02
CA GLN A 22 -1.21 5.50 -14.24
C GLN A 22 -2.23 6.11 -15.21
N ARG A 23 -3.53 5.85 -15.00
CA ARG A 23 -4.65 6.36 -15.82
C ARG A 23 -5.90 6.58 -14.96
N PRO A 24 -6.79 7.52 -15.31
CA PRO A 24 -8.05 7.75 -14.58
C PRO A 24 -8.95 6.52 -14.47
N GLN A 25 -8.93 5.64 -15.48
CA GLN A 25 -9.74 4.42 -15.54
C GLN A 25 -9.33 3.37 -14.50
N VAL A 26 -8.09 3.44 -14.01
CA VAL A 26 -7.56 2.55 -12.97
C VAL A 26 -7.41 3.26 -11.63
N GLY A 27 -8.04 4.43 -11.48
CA GLY A 27 -8.09 5.15 -10.22
C GLY A 27 -8.89 4.41 -9.14
N TYR A 28 -8.83 4.92 -7.92
CA TYR A 28 -9.56 4.39 -6.77
C TYR A 28 -11.06 4.23 -7.07
N GLY A 29 -11.58 3.02 -6.78
CA GLY A 29 -12.99 2.67 -6.96
C GLY A 29 -13.47 2.64 -8.42
N LYS A 30 -12.58 2.42 -9.39
CA LYS A 30 -12.93 2.37 -10.81
C LYS A 30 -12.97 0.98 -11.43
N LEU A 31 -12.32 -0.02 -10.82
CA LEU A 31 -12.13 -1.35 -11.42
C LEU A 31 -12.91 -2.48 -10.76
N SER A 32 -13.27 -2.35 -9.49
CA SER A 32 -13.96 -3.38 -8.71
C SER A 32 -14.96 -2.76 -7.74
N GLU A 33 -15.79 -3.61 -7.14
CA GLU A 33 -16.55 -3.23 -5.95
C GLU A 33 -15.56 -3.10 -4.78
N GLY A 34 -15.14 -1.87 -4.47
CA GLY A 34 -14.16 -1.59 -3.44
C GLY A 34 -13.44 -0.27 -3.69
N PRO A 35 -12.70 0.25 -2.71
CA PRO A 35 -12.09 1.57 -2.82
C PRO A 35 -10.73 1.56 -3.53
N LEU A 36 -10.20 0.38 -3.87
CA LEU A 36 -8.84 0.22 -4.37
C LEU A 36 -8.65 0.83 -5.77
N GLY A 37 -7.44 1.30 -6.05
CA GLY A 37 -6.97 1.65 -7.39
C GLY A 37 -6.08 0.54 -7.95
N TYR A 38 -5.50 0.75 -9.12
CA TYR A 38 -4.58 -0.23 -9.72
C TYR A 38 -3.47 0.43 -10.54
N GLY A 39 -2.26 -0.13 -10.46
CA GLY A 39 -1.10 0.33 -11.22
C GLY A 39 0.00 -0.72 -11.24
N TYR A 40 0.64 -0.93 -12.40
CA TYR A 40 1.78 -1.85 -12.55
C TYR A 40 1.60 -3.26 -11.94
N GLN A 41 0.40 -3.83 -12.01
CA GLN A 41 0.04 -5.12 -11.42
C GLN A 41 -0.19 -5.13 -9.89
N TRP A 42 -0.36 -3.96 -9.28
CA TRP A 42 -0.63 -3.80 -7.86
C TRP A 42 -1.97 -3.12 -7.61
N TRP A 43 -2.66 -3.56 -6.56
CA TRP A 43 -3.80 -2.84 -6.01
C TRP A 43 -3.30 -1.70 -5.14
N LEU A 44 -3.89 -0.53 -5.31
CA LEU A 44 -3.51 0.69 -4.59
C LEU A 44 -4.46 0.90 -3.42
N ILE A 45 -3.91 1.04 -2.22
CA ILE A 45 -4.70 1.31 -1.00
C ILE A 45 -4.84 2.83 -0.86
N PRO A 46 -6.07 3.38 -0.84
CA PRO A 46 -6.28 4.80 -0.63
C PRO A 46 -5.66 5.27 0.69
N GLY A 47 -4.96 6.39 0.65
CA GLY A 47 -4.36 6.99 1.83
C GLY A 47 -3.13 7.84 1.50
N ALA A 48 -2.60 8.53 2.51
CA ALA A 48 -1.40 9.35 2.40
C ALA A 48 -0.11 8.52 2.39
N ASP A 49 -0.18 7.26 2.84
CA ASP A 49 0.96 6.37 2.98
C ASP A 49 1.45 5.78 1.66
N HIS A 50 0.69 5.97 0.58
CA HIS A 50 0.97 5.39 -0.73
C HIS A 50 1.18 3.87 -0.64
N ALA A 51 0.39 3.21 0.20
CA ALA A 51 0.44 1.77 0.38
C ALA A 51 -0.21 1.05 -0.80
N PHE A 52 0.29 -0.16 -1.09
CA PHE A 52 -0.18 -0.97 -2.19
C PHE A 52 -0.06 -2.46 -1.82
N THR A 53 -0.86 -3.30 -2.47
CA THR A 53 -0.92 -4.72 -2.17
C THR A 53 -1.02 -5.58 -3.42
N GLY A 54 -0.34 -6.71 -3.38
CA GLY A 54 -0.54 -7.82 -4.31
C GLY A 54 -1.55 -8.78 -3.69
N GLU A 55 -2.54 -9.18 -4.47
CA GLU A 55 -3.61 -10.08 -4.01
C GLU A 55 -3.60 -11.37 -4.82
N GLY A 56 -3.66 -12.49 -4.10
CA GLY A 56 -3.83 -13.82 -4.66
C GLY A 56 -5.10 -14.48 -4.13
N ILE A 57 -5.70 -15.32 -4.95
CA ILE A 57 -6.88 -16.12 -4.57
C ILE A 57 -6.60 -16.96 -3.32
N TYR A 58 -7.65 -17.35 -2.62
CA TYR A 58 -7.58 -18.08 -1.35
C TYR A 58 -6.92 -17.29 -0.19
N GLY A 59 -6.87 -15.96 -0.32
CA GLY A 59 -6.49 -15.05 0.76
C GLY A 59 -4.99 -14.76 0.89
N GLN A 60 -4.26 -14.74 -0.23
CA GLN A 60 -2.83 -14.37 -0.23
C GLN A 60 -2.68 -12.86 -0.40
N PHE A 61 -1.86 -12.24 0.44
CA PHE A 61 -1.59 -10.80 0.36
C PHE A 61 -0.10 -10.49 0.58
N LEU A 62 0.40 -9.55 -0.22
CA LEU A 62 1.68 -8.88 -0.02
C LEU A 62 1.41 -7.37 0.01
N MET A 63 1.31 -6.79 1.21
CA MET A 63 1.08 -5.37 1.40
C MET A 63 2.40 -4.66 1.69
N VAL A 64 2.62 -3.52 1.03
CA VAL A 64 3.79 -2.66 1.21
C VAL A 64 3.31 -1.26 1.57
N ASN A 65 3.82 -0.74 2.68
CA ASN A 65 3.61 0.63 3.12
C ASN A 65 4.97 1.36 3.17
N PRO A 66 5.34 2.12 2.13
CA PRO A 66 6.64 2.78 2.05
C PRO A 66 6.81 3.90 3.07
N ALA A 67 5.72 4.56 3.50
CA ALA A 67 5.78 5.62 4.51
C ALA A 67 6.18 5.10 5.90
N LEU A 68 5.96 3.80 6.16
CA LEU A 68 6.27 3.14 7.43
C LEU A 68 7.45 2.17 7.36
N ASP A 69 8.15 2.07 6.21
CA ASP A 69 9.15 1.03 5.94
C ASP A 69 8.65 -0.38 6.32
N LEU A 70 7.39 -0.66 5.96
CA LEU A 70 6.65 -1.84 6.40
C LEU A 70 6.27 -2.72 5.20
N VAL A 71 6.56 -4.01 5.33
CA VAL A 71 6.07 -5.06 4.42
C VAL A 71 5.34 -6.12 5.24
N MET A 72 4.12 -6.45 4.83
CA MET A 72 3.31 -7.51 5.43
C MET A 72 3.03 -8.61 4.41
N VAL A 73 3.34 -9.84 4.79
CA VAL A 73 3.04 -11.05 3.99
C VAL A 73 2.01 -11.87 4.75
N LYS A 74 0.85 -12.07 4.15
CA LYS A 74 -0.20 -12.95 4.68
C LYS A 74 -0.42 -14.11 3.72
N THR A 75 -0.21 -15.32 4.24
CA THR A 75 -0.57 -16.56 3.55
C THR A 75 -1.81 -17.15 4.20
N SER A 76 -2.68 -17.77 3.40
CA SER A 76 -3.95 -18.31 3.88
C SER A 76 -4.41 -19.46 2.98
N ASN A 77 -5.52 -20.09 3.35
CA ASN A 77 -6.20 -21.07 2.52
C ASN A 77 -7.71 -20.93 2.72
N TRP A 78 -8.26 -19.77 2.34
CA TRP A 78 -9.70 -19.53 2.42
C TRP A 78 -10.46 -20.61 1.65
N THR A 79 -11.66 -20.95 2.12
CA THR A 79 -12.49 -21.99 1.51
C THR A 79 -13.01 -21.57 0.13
N GLY A 80 -13.15 -20.27 -0.12
CA GLY A 80 -13.47 -19.66 -1.41
C GLY A 80 -12.26 -19.00 -2.06
N ALA A 81 -12.30 -18.87 -3.40
CA ALA A 81 -11.26 -18.16 -4.16
C ALA A 81 -11.17 -16.68 -3.77
N TRP A 82 -12.31 -16.06 -3.44
CA TRP A 82 -12.42 -14.74 -2.85
C TRP A 82 -13.58 -14.73 -1.86
N ASP A 83 -13.40 -14.02 -0.74
CA ASP A 83 -14.40 -13.83 0.31
C ASP A 83 -14.30 -12.38 0.79
N ALA A 84 -15.40 -11.62 0.67
CA ALA A 84 -15.39 -10.19 0.92
C ALA A 84 -15.19 -9.86 2.41
N GLU A 85 -15.87 -10.59 3.30
CA GLU A 85 -15.78 -10.38 4.75
C GLU A 85 -14.36 -10.69 5.25
N MET A 86 -13.79 -11.81 4.80
CA MET A 86 -12.41 -12.18 5.14
C MET A 86 -11.37 -11.19 4.57
N SER A 87 -11.68 -10.57 3.42
CA SER A 87 -10.85 -9.52 2.83
C SER A 87 -10.91 -8.22 3.65
N GLU A 88 -12.09 -7.82 4.11
CA GLU A 88 -12.28 -6.66 4.98
C GLU A 88 -11.55 -6.86 6.31
N GLU A 89 -11.64 -8.04 6.92
CA GLU A 89 -10.87 -8.39 8.12
C GLU A 89 -9.36 -8.29 7.88
N THR A 90 -8.89 -8.74 6.71
CA THR A 90 -7.48 -8.64 6.33
C THR A 90 -7.03 -7.18 6.22
N PHE A 91 -7.82 -6.32 5.58
CA PHE A 91 -7.49 -4.89 5.47
C PHE A 91 -7.56 -4.17 6.83
N ALA A 92 -8.51 -4.52 7.69
CA ALA A 92 -8.58 -4.00 9.06
C ALA A 92 -7.33 -4.38 9.88
N LEU A 93 -6.82 -5.61 9.71
CA LEU A 93 -5.54 -6.02 10.30
C LEU A 93 -4.37 -5.17 9.78
N PHE A 94 -4.30 -4.92 8.47
CA PHE A 94 -3.24 -4.10 7.89
C PHE A 94 -3.26 -2.66 8.38
N GLU A 95 -4.45 -2.08 8.52
CA GLU A 95 -4.63 -0.74 9.11
C GLU A 95 -4.15 -0.72 10.56
N ALA A 96 -4.64 -1.63 11.41
CA ALA A 96 -4.27 -1.69 12.82
C ALA A 96 -2.76 -1.89 13.04
N LEU A 97 -2.11 -2.76 12.24
CA LEU A 97 -0.66 -2.95 12.30
C LEU A 97 0.11 -1.72 11.81
N SER A 98 -0.39 -1.03 10.78
CA SER A 98 0.22 0.21 10.30
C SER A 98 0.15 1.32 11.36
N GLU A 99 -0.99 1.46 12.05
CA GLU A 99 -1.15 2.38 13.17
C GLU A 99 -0.20 2.06 14.32
N GLN A 100 -0.07 0.78 14.67
CA GLN A 100 0.83 0.34 15.72
C GLN A 100 2.29 0.64 15.38
N VAL A 101 2.74 0.34 14.16
CA VAL A 101 4.11 0.66 13.70
C VAL A 101 4.36 2.16 13.72
N ARG A 102 3.38 2.97 13.31
CA ARG A 102 3.48 4.44 13.36
C ARG A 102 3.63 4.97 14.79
N ALA A 103 2.98 4.35 15.76
CA ALA A 103 3.06 4.71 17.17
C ALA A 103 4.38 4.26 17.83
N MET A 104 5.09 3.29 17.23
CA MET A 104 6.38 2.84 17.72
C MET A 104 7.47 3.89 17.42
N PRO A 105 8.44 4.09 18.32
CA PRO A 105 9.61 4.90 18.00
C PRO A 105 10.34 4.28 16.81
N ALA A 106 10.87 5.13 15.93
CA ALA A 106 11.59 4.70 14.73
C ALA A 106 12.64 3.64 15.09
N GLN A 107 12.47 2.43 14.54
CA GLN A 107 13.47 1.39 14.70
C GLN A 107 14.69 1.78 13.86
N GLN A 108 15.89 1.68 14.44
CA GLN A 108 17.10 1.74 13.64
C GLN A 108 17.04 0.60 12.61
N PRO A 109 17.28 0.88 11.32
CA PRO A 109 17.27 -0.15 10.30
C PRO A 109 18.26 -1.27 10.68
N PRO A 110 17.95 -2.53 10.35
CA PRO A 110 18.86 -3.64 10.64
C PRO A 110 20.23 -3.35 10.05
N THR A 111 21.27 -3.44 10.88
CA THR A 111 22.65 -3.34 10.40
C THR A 111 22.93 -4.52 9.46
N PRO A 112 23.44 -4.27 8.23
CA PRO A 112 23.80 -5.33 7.30
C PRO A 112 24.86 -6.31 7.84
#